data_AF-A0A940LF89-F1
#
_entry.id   AF-A0A940LF89-F1
#
_cell.length_a   1.000
_cell.length_b   1.000
_cell.length_c   1.000
_cell.angle_alpha   90.00
_cell.angle_beta   90.00
_cell.angle_gamma   90.00
#
_symmetry.space_group_name_H-M   'P 1'
#
loop_
_entity.id
_entity.type
_entity.pdbx_description
1 polymer ?
#
loop_
_entity_poly.entity_id
_entity_poly.type
_entity_poly.pdbx_seq_one_letter_code
_entity_poly.pdbx_strand_id
1 'polypeptide(L)'
;MKRYFIITVLGLFHLACNNHASNEQAITDTTGSENISMPDWKSTDSLEYIYYPDPQNQKVYQHQMITDLVLIQAFVDNLQRPVSGEKTLCPHYSKVYLFTKGEAYKTLYISGSCGYLAFAVNSHQYFIELTGQTKMLIDSLEKISVRL
;
A
#
# COMPACT_ATOMS: atom_id res chain seq x y z
N MET A 1 -50.91 -10.46 34.05
CA MET A 1 -49.56 -10.55 34.68
C MET A 1 -48.49 -10.52 33.59
N LYS A 2 -48.01 -9.35 33.18
CA LYS A 2 -46.94 -9.21 32.16
C LYS A 2 -46.37 -7.78 32.22
N ARG A 3 -45.46 -7.47 33.17
CA ARG A 3 -44.63 -6.24 33.15
C ARG A 3 -43.41 -6.35 34.09
N TYR A 4 -42.47 -7.26 33.84
CA TYR A 4 -41.15 -7.22 34.50
C TYR A 4 -40.10 -7.87 33.60
N PHE A 5 -39.68 -7.20 32.52
CA PHE A 5 -38.57 -7.71 31.68
C PHE A 5 -37.79 -6.60 30.96
N ILE A 6 -37.61 -5.43 31.59
CA ILE A 6 -36.86 -4.31 31.00
C ILE A 6 -36.03 -3.58 32.06
N ILE A 7 -35.23 -4.26 32.90
CA ILE A 7 -34.23 -3.55 33.76
C ILE A 7 -32.91 -4.35 33.95
N THR A 8 -32.56 -5.30 33.08
CA THR A 8 -31.35 -6.16 33.27
C THR A 8 -30.41 -6.21 32.07
N VAL A 9 -30.21 -5.09 31.37
CA VAL A 9 -29.18 -5.01 30.28
C VAL A 9 -28.24 -3.80 30.42
N LEU A 10 -28.46 -2.89 31.37
CA LEU A 10 -27.64 -1.67 31.51
C LEU A 10 -26.49 -1.74 32.54
N GLY A 11 -26.16 -2.93 33.05
CA GLY A 11 -25.20 -3.08 34.18
C GLY A 11 -23.81 -3.62 33.85
N LEU A 12 -23.52 -4.02 32.60
CA LEU A 12 -22.29 -4.79 32.29
C LEU A 12 -21.18 -4.01 31.55
N PHE A 13 -21.35 -2.71 31.28
CA PHE A 13 -20.36 -1.93 30.52
C PHE A 13 -19.34 -1.14 31.37
N HIS A 14 -19.33 -1.27 32.71
CA HIS A 14 -18.44 -0.48 33.57
C HIS A 14 -17.26 -1.25 34.21
N LEU A 15 -16.90 -2.44 33.73
CA LEU A 15 -15.84 -3.28 34.32
C LEU A 15 -14.71 -3.67 33.36
N ALA A 16 -14.47 -2.90 32.30
CA ALA A 16 -13.37 -3.13 31.36
C ALA A 16 -12.46 -1.90 31.19
N CYS A 17 -12.02 -1.32 32.30
CA CYS A 17 -10.88 -0.39 32.33
C CYS A 17 -10.17 -0.56 33.67
N ASN A 18 -9.38 -1.62 33.81
CA ASN A 18 -8.24 -1.63 34.71
C ASN A 18 -7.33 -2.79 34.37
N ASN A 19 -6.03 -2.49 34.40
CA ASN A 19 -4.87 -3.31 34.06
C ASN A 19 -4.49 -3.22 32.59
N HIS A 20 -3.52 -2.36 32.28
CA HIS A 20 -2.15 -2.82 32.16
C HIS A 20 -1.20 -1.62 32.04
N ALA A 21 -0.60 -1.20 33.16
CA ALA A 21 0.70 -0.53 33.09
C ALA A 21 1.73 -1.63 32.84
N SER A 22 1.92 -2.01 31.57
CA SER A 22 3.08 -2.81 31.17
C SER A 22 4.25 -1.88 31.00
N ASN A 23 5.28 -2.16 31.76
CA ASN A 23 6.61 -1.60 31.66
C ASN A 23 7.14 -1.93 30.26
N GLU A 24 7.10 -0.97 29.33
CA GLU A 24 7.60 -1.13 27.97
C GLU A 24 9.13 -1.19 28.04
N GLN A 25 9.67 -2.42 28.14
CA GLN A 25 11.08 -2.66 27.91
C GLN A 25 11.38 -2.24 26.48
N ALA A 26 12.23 -1.22 26.34
CA ALA A 26 12.85 -0.87 25.08
C ALA A 26 13.65 -2.08 24.59
N ILE A 27 13.03 -2.88 23.72
CA ILE A 27 13.73 -3.86 22.91
C ILE A 27 14.59 -3.01 21.98
N THR A 28 15.88 -3.00 22.28
CA THR A 28 16.89 -2.50 21.34
C THR A 28 16.92 -3.52 20.22
N ASP A 29 16.12 -3.29 19.18
CA ASP A 29 16.11 -4.14 17.99
C ASP A 29 17.50 -4.04 17.36
N THR A 30 18.27 -5.07 17.64
CA THR A 30 19.55 -5.33 17.01
C THR A 30 19.23 -5.50 15.53
N THR A 31 19.85 -4.68 14.70
CA THR A 31 19.76 -4.68 13.23
C THR A 31 20.11 -6.07 12.68
N GLY A 32 19.14 -6.97 12.72
CA GLY A 32 19.12 -8.20 11.97
C GLY A 32 18.97 -7.83 10.51
N SER A 33 20.04 -7.99 9.74
CA SER A 33 19.96 -8.00 8.28
C SER A 33 19.12 -9.21 7.86
N GLU A 34 17.80 -9.12 7.96
CA GLU A 34 16.91 -10.09 7.33
C GLU A 34 17.20 -10.10 5.83
N ASN A 35 17.46 -11.29 5.29
CA ASN A 35 17.48 -11.50 3.85
C ASN A 35 16.04 -11.34 3.34
N ILE A 36 15.65 -10.09 3.08
CA ILE A 36 14.34 -9.76 2.52
C ILE A 36 14.26 -10.37 1.13
N SER A 37 13.43 -11.40 0.98
CA SER A 37 13.06 -11.92 -0.34
C SER A 37 12.24 -10.85 -1.05
N MET A 38 12.88 -10.11 -1.95
CA MET A 38 12.18 -9.14 -2.78
C MET A 38 11.12 -9.83 -3.63
N PRO A 39 9.96 -9.18 -3.86
CA PRO A 39 8.98 -9.71 -4.79
C PRO A 39 9.61 -9.87 -6.17
N ASP A 40 9.35 -10.99 -6.84
CA ASP A 40 9.76 -11.17 -8.22
C ASP A 40 8.88 -10.33 -9.14
N TRP A 41 9.31 -9.09 -9.38
CA TRP A 41 8.62 -8.15 -10.25
C TRP A 41 8.61 -8.62 -11.72
N LYS A 42 9.59 -9.43 -12.13
CA LYS A 42 9.76 -9.85 -13.53
C LYS A 42 8.70 -10.85 -13.98
N SER A 43 8.07 -11.53 -13.03
CA SER A 43 6.93 -12.42 -13.26
C SER A 43 5.62 -11.69 -13.58
N THR A 44 5.59 -10.36 -13.53
CA THR A 44 4.41 -9.56 -13.84
C THR A 44 4.01 -9.72 -15.31
N ASP A 45 2.79 -10.16 -15.57
CA ASP A 45 2.22 -10.25 -16.92
C ASP A 45 1.20 -9.17 -17.24
N SER A 46 0.65 -8.51 -16.21
CA SER A 46 -0.32 -7.45 -16.35
C SER A 46 -0.36 -6.56 -15.11
N LEU A 47 -0.85 -5.33 -15.29
CA LEU A 47 -0.95 -4.32 -14.24
C LEU A 47 -2.35 -3.72 -14.24
N GLU A 48 -2.95 -3.56 -13.06
CA GLU A 48 -4.07 -2.64 -12.89
C GLU A 48 -3.55 -1.34 -12.28
N TYR A 49 -3.71 -0.23 -12.99
CA TYR A 49 -3.35 1.10 -12.52
C TYR A 49 -4.61 1.85 -12.11
N ILE A 50 -4.66 2.30 -10.85
CA ILE A 50 -5.73 3.12 -10.30
C ILE A 50 -5.17 4.50 -9.98
N TYR A 51 -5.79 5.54 -10.53
CA TYR A 51 -5.47 6.94 -10.30
C TYR A 51 -6.57 7.64 -9.52
N TYR A 52 -6.18 8.44 -8.54
CA TYR A 52 -7.04 9.27 -7.70
C TYR A 52 -6.78 10.74 -8.05
N PRO A 53 -7.65 11.39 -8.85
CA PRO A 53 -7.52 12.81 -9.15
C PRO A 53 -7.50 13.69 -7.88
N ASP A 54 -8.24 13.27 -6.86
CA ASP A 54 -8.19 13.81 -5.51
C ASP A 54 -7.73 12.72 -4.52
N PRO A 55 -6.47 12.75 -4.04
CA PRO A 55 -5.97 11.80 -3.06
C PRO A 55 -6.75 11.74 -1.74
N GLN A 56 -7.49 12.81 -1.39
CA GLN A 56 -8.34 12.87 -0.20
C GLN A 56 -9.73 12.25 -0.44
N ASN A 57 -10.14 12.08 -1.70
CA ASN A 57 -11.41 11.48 -2.09
C ASN A 57 -11.22 10.28 -3.02
N GLN A 58 -10.66 9.20 -2.47
CA GLN A 58 -10.38 7.95 -3.21
C GLN A 58 -11.63 7.22 -3.74
N LYS A 59 -12.85 7.71 -3.46
CA LYS A 59 -14.09 7.17 -4.04
C LYS A 59 -14.21 7.52 -5.52
N VAL A 60 -13.58 8.61 -5.95
CA VAL A 60 -13.50 9.00 -7.36
C VAL A 60 -12.14 8.56 -7.86
N TYR A 61 -12.14 7.59 -8.77
CA TYR A 61 -10.92 7.05 -9.34
C TYR A 61 -11.09 6.73 -10.82
N GLN A 62 -9.98 6.73 -11.53
CA GLN A 62 -9.85 6.16 -12.85
C GLN A 62 -9.05 4.87 -12.72
N HIS A 63 -9.40 3.85 -13.48
CA HIS A 63 -8.64 2.61 -13.50
C HIS A 63 -8.42 2.13 -14.92
N GLN A 64 -7.29 1.46 -15.15
CA GLN A 64 -6.95 0.87 -16.42
C GLN A 64 -6.20 -0.43 -16.21
N MET A 65 -6.50 -1.41 -17.06
CA MET A 65 -5.74 -2.64 -17.16
C MET A 65 -4.68 -2.49 -18.26
N ILE A 66 -3.43 -2.80 -17.94
CA ILE A 66 -2.28 -2.70 -18.83
C ILE A 66 -1.76 -4.12 -19.05
N THR A 67 -1.72 -4.54 -20.31
CA THR A 67 -1.22 -5.86 -20.74
C THR A 67 -0.05 -5.73 -21.72
N ASP A 68 0.41 -4.51 -21.99
CA ASP A 68 1.60 -4.26 -22.81
C ASP A 68 2.85 -4.68 -22.04
N LEU A 69 3.38 -5.86 -22.38
CA LEU A 69 4.55 -6.44 -21.72
C LEU A 69 5.79 -5.56 -21.82
N VAL A 70 5.95 -4.76 -22.89
CA VAL A 70 7.11 -3.87 -23.03
C VAL A 70 7.02 -2.75 -22.01
N LEU A 71 5.84 -2.15 -21.86
CA LEU A 71 5.58 -1.11 -20.86
C LEU A 71 5.71 -1.66 -19.43
N ILE A 72 5.19 -2.87 -19.19
CA ILE A 72 5.26 -3.54 -17.89
C ILE A 72 6.71 -3.82 -17.51
N GLN A 73 7.49 -4.42 -18.41
CA GLN A 73 8.90 -4.71 -18.14
C GLN A 73 9.71 -3.43 -17.94
N ALA A 74 9.47 -2.40 -18.75
CA ALA A 74 10.09 -1.10 -18.55
C ALA A 74 9.75 -0.52 -17.16
N PHE A 75 8.51 -0.67 -16.69
CA PHE A 75 8.12 -0.22 -15.34
C PHE A 75 8.83 -0.99 -14.24
N VAL A 76 8.81 -2.34 -14.28
CA VAL A 76 9.39 -3.16 -13.21
C VAL A 76 10.91 -3.14 -13.19
N ASP A 77 11.58 -3.04 -14.35
CA ASP A 77 13.04 -2.92 -14.44
C ASP A 77 13.57 -1.59 -13.87
N ASN A 78 12.71 -0.55 -13.83
CA ASN A 78 13.03 0.74 -13.23
C ASN A 78 12.70 0.83 -11.73
N LEU A 79 12.22 -0.26 -11.11
CA LEU A 79 12.06 -0.33 -9.66
C LEU A 79 13.43 -0.58 -9.03
N GLN A 80 13.99 0.48 -8.41
CA GLN A 80 15.29 0.39 -7.74
C GLN A 80 15.24 -0.46 -6.47
N ARG A 81 16.41 -0.68 -5.87
CA ARG A 81 16.53 -1.37 -4.58
C ARG A 81 15.70 -0.60 -3.53
N PRO A 82 14.72 -1.25 -2.89
CA PRO A 82 13.93 -0.59 -1.87
C PRO A 82 14.75 -0.36 -0.61
N VAL A 83 14.38 0.68 0.12
CA VAL A 83 14.85 0.96 1.47
C VAL A 83 13.73 0.67 2.46
N SER A 84 14.06 -0.03 3.54
CA SER A 84 13.19 -0.09 4.72
C SER A 84 13.35 1.20 5.52
N GLY A 85 12.31 1.55 6.28
CA GLY A 85 12.36 2.67 7.21
C GLY A 85 11.05 3.42 7.25
N GLU A 86 10.98 4.43 8.11
CA GLU A 86 9.81 5.28 8.20
C GLU A 86 9.96 6.45 7.22
N LYS A 87 9.05 6.56 6.25
CA LYS A 87 8.86 7.79 5.48
C LYS A 87 7.65 8.53 6.04
N THR A 88 7.66 9.85 5.91
CA THR A 88 6.49 10.68 6.20
C THR A 88 5.27 10.14 5.44
N LEU A 89 4.14 10.04 6.15
CA LEU A 89 2.87 9.65 5.55
C LEU A 89 2.47 10.73 4.53
N CYS A 90 2.52 10.36 3.26
CA CYS A 90 2.15 11.24 2.17
C CYS A 90 0.93 10.68 1.45
N PRO A 91 -0.02 11.52 1.03
CA PRO A 91 -1.14 11.05 0.24
C PRO A 91 -0.66 10.29 -1.00
N HIS A 92 -1.26 9.14 -1.24
CA HIS A 92 -1.04 8.38 -2.47
C HIS A 92 -2.06 8.83 -3.50
N TYR A 93 -1.59 9.18 -4.69
CA TYR A 93 -2.46 9.60 -5.80
C TYR A 93 -2.69 8.45 -6.79
N SER A 94 -1.97 7.34 -6.66
CA SER A 94 -2.25 6.13 -7.43
C SER A 94 -1.87 4.84 -6.69
N LYS A 95 -2.49 3.76 -7.13
CA LYS A 95 -2.21 2.37 -6.74
C LYS A 95 -1.98 1.54 -7.99
N VAL A 96 -1.00 0.65 -7.92
CA VAL A 96 -0.73 -0.33 -8.98
C VAL A 96 -0.85 -1.73 -8.40
N TYR A 97 -1.71 -2.55 -8.97
CA TYR A 97 -1.75 -3.98 -8.68
C TYR A 97 -0.94 -4.71 -9.75
N LEU A 98 0.01 -5.53 -9.30
CA LEU A 98 0.79 -6.39 -10.18
C LEU A 98 0.16 -7.77 -10.20
N PHE A 99 -0.04 -8.29 -11.41
CA PHE A 99 -0.63 -9.60 -11.64
C PHE A 99 0.39 -10.54 -12.26
N THR A 100 0.27 -11.82 -11.88
CA THR A 100 0.95 -12.93 -12.55
C THR A 100 -0.04 -14.08 -12.66
N LYS A 101 -0.15 -14.67 -13.85
CA LYS A 101 -1.09 -15.76 -14.16
C LYS A 101 -2.54 -15.42 -13.80
N GLY A 102 -2.92 -14.15 -13.93
CA GLY A 102 -4.27 -13.65 -13.61
C GLY A 102 -4.53 -13.38 -12.13
N GLU A 103 -3.54 -13.54 -11.24
CA GLU A 103 -3.69 -13.29 -9.80
C GLU A 103 -2.88 -12.07 -9.36
N ALA A 104 -3.49 -11.17 -8.59
CA ALA A 104 -2.80 -10.05 -7.99
C ALA A 104 -1.87 -10.54 -6.87
N TYR A 105 -0.57 -10.29 -7.00
CA TYR A 105 0.42 -10.75 -6.02
C TYR A 105 1.13 -9.61 -5.29
N LYS A 106 1.02 -8.37 -5.80
CA LYS A 106 1.54 -7.19 -5.10
C LYS A 106 0.74 -5.93 -5.41
N THR A 107 0.71 -5.03 -4.42
CA THR A 107 0.19 -3.67 -4.56
C THR A 107 1.31 -2.68 -4.29
N LEU A 108 1.44 -1.68 -5.17
CA LEU A 108 2.33 -0.55 -5.04
C LEU A 108 1.47 0.72 -4.82
N TYR A 109 1.88 1.57 -3.88
CA TYR A 109 1.22 2.84 -3.58
C TYR A 109 2.14 3.98 -3.97
N ILE A 110 1.71 4.88 -4.84
CA ILE A 110 2.57 5.93 -5.38
C ILE A 110 2.22 7.27 -4.75
N SER A 111 3.22 7.96 -4.19
CA SER A 111 3.09 9.32 -3.68
C SER A 111 3.92 10.30 -4.50
N GLY A 112 3.25 11.31 -5.06
CA GLY A 112 3.85 12.26 -6.00
C GLY A 112 4.50 13.40 -5.26
N SER A 113 3.86 13.86 -4.17
CA SER A 113 4.39 14.88 -3.28
C SER A 113 5.69 14.46 -2.60
N CYS A 114 5.84 13.16 -2.31
CA CYS A 114 7.01 12.65 -1.61
C CYS A 114 7.97 11.83 -2.50
N GLY A 115 7.65 11.73 -3.80
CA GLY A 115 8.56 11.14 -4.79
C GLY A 115 8.94 9.69 -4.50
N TYR A 116 8.01 8.88 -3.99
CA TYR A 116 8.27 7.47 -3.73
C TYR A 116 7.08 6.58 -4.12
N LEU A 117 7.37 5.30 -4.35
CA LEU A 117 6.38 4.24 -4.22
C LEU A 117 6.60 3.47 -2.92
N ALA A 118 5.53 2.95 -2.35
CA ALA A 118 5.54 2.14 -1.16
C ALA A 118 4.87 0.79 -1.41
N PHE A 119 5.36 -0.25 -0.74
CA PHE A 119 4.76 -1.58 -0.75
C PHE A 119 5.08 -2.31 0.56
N ALA A 120 4.40 -3.42 0.81
CA ALA A 120 4.64 -4.24 1.99
C ALA A 120 5.16 -5.64 1.64
N VAL A 121 6.08 -6.14 2.45
CA VAL A 121 6.54 -7.53 2.47
C VAL A 121 6.58 -7.98 3.92
N ASN A 122 5.91 -9.09 4.26
CA ASN A 122 5.88 -9.63 5.63
C ASN A 122 5.55 -8.56 6.69
N SER A 123 4.52 -7.75 6.45
CA SER A 123 4.07 -6.64 7.33
C SER A 123 5.05 -5.47 7.48
N HIS A 124 6.20 -5.48 6.81
CA HIS A 124 7.15 -4.37 6.79
C HIS A 124 6.94 -3.51 5.55
N GLN A 125 6.97 -2.20 5.73
CA GLN A 125 6.84 -1.23 4.65
C GLN A 125 8.20 -0.93 4.01
N TYR A 126 8.20 -0.89 2.69
CA TYR A 126 9.36 -0.62 1.86
C TYR A 126 9.06 0.53 0.93
N PHE A 127 10.10 1.29 0.61
CA PHE A 127 10.00 2.48 -0.21
C PHE A 127 11.02 2.41 -1.35
N ILE A 128 10.60 2.81 -2.54
CA ILE A 128 11.48 3.00 -3.70
C ILE A 128 11.29 4.44 -4.16
N GLU A 129 12.41 5.15 -4.35
CA GLU A 129 12.40 6.52 -4.85
C GLU A 129 11.95 6.55 -6.31
N LEU A 130 11.09 7.51 -6.65
CA LEU A 130 10.65 7.75 -8.02
C LEU A 130 11.74 8.53 -8.75
N THR A 131 12.63 7.80 -9.42
CA THR A 131 13.61 8.41 -10.31
C THR A 131 12.95 8.89 -11.61
N GLY A 132 13.67 9.71 -12.39
CA GLY A 132 13.13 10.36 -13.59
C GLY A 132 12.44 9.39 -14.57
N GLN A 133 13.00 8.20 -14.79
CA GLN A 133 12.43 7.21 -15.71
C GLN A 133 11.15 6.57 -15.15
N THR A 134 11.16 6.13 -13.89
CA THR A 134 9.97 5.60 -13.20
C THR A 134 8.85 6.64 -13.16
N LYS A 135 9.19 7.90 -12.87
CA LYS A 135 8.24 9.02 -12.86
C LYS A 135 7.62 9.25 -14.24
N MET A 136 8.44 9.30 -15.31
CA MET A 136 7.92 9.44 -16.68
C MET A 136 6.97 8.30 -17.08
N LEU A 137 7.26 7.07 -16.65
CA LEU A 137 6.39 5.93 -16.89
C LEU A 137 5.06 6.09 -16.16
N ILE A 138 5.07 6.45 -14.88
CA ILE A 138 3.84 6.70 -14.11
C ILE A 138 3.02 7.85 -14.72
N ASP A 139 3.67 8.96 -15.07
CA ASP A 139 3.01 10.11 -15.71
C ASP A 139 2.40 9.69 -17.07
N SER A 140 2.99 8.72 -17.77
CA SER A 140 2.44 8.15 -19.01
C SER A 140 1.22 7.28 -18.73
N LEU A 141 1.25 6.46 -17.68
CA LEU A 141 0.10 5.67 -17.24
C LEU A 141 -1.10 6.56 -16.88
N GLU A 142 -0.86 7.66 -16.14
CA GLU A 142 -1.90 8.63 -15.80
C GLU A 142 -2.53 9.30 -17.03
N LYS A 143 -1.72 9.68 -18.02
CA LYS A 143 -2.25 10.28 -19.26
C LYS A 143 -3.14 9.32 -20.05
N ILE A 144 -2.84 8.02 -20.01
CA ILE A 144 -3.68 7.00 -20.66
C ILE A 144 -5.01 6.88 -19.89
N SER A 145 -4.98 6.86 -18.55
CA SER A 145 -6.20 6.68 -17.74
C SER A 145 -7.18 7.85 -17.85
N VAL A 146 -6.69 9.07 -18.10
CA VAL A 146 -7.53 10.27 -18.24
C VAL A 146 -8.26 10.35 -19.60
N ARG A 147 -7.83 9.59 -20.62
CA ARG A 147 -8.39 9.66 -21.98
C ARG A 147 -9.57 8.72 -22.23
N LEU A 148 -9.89 7.87 -21.27
CA LEU A 148 -11.00 6.91 -21.31
C LEU A 148 -12.18 7.43 -20.49
#